data_AF-A0A0F9U3M1-F1
#
_entry.id   AF-A0A0F9U3M1-F1
#
_cell.length_a   1.000
_cell.length_b   1.000
_cell.length_c   1.000
_cell.angle_alpha   90.00
_cell.angle_beta   90.00
_cell.angle_gamma   90.00
#
_symmetry.space_group_name_H-M   'P 1'
#
loop_
_entity.id
_entity.type
_entity.pdbx_description
1 polymer ?
#
loop_
_entity_poly.entity_id
_entity_poly.type
_entity_poly.pdbx_seq_one_letter_code
_entity_poly.pdbx_strand_id
1 'polypeptide(L)'
;MDNYSMDNMGNRIPADVHASDPVAGSGITLATGTAGDDKTQTLVGGQMYVITLIGTAGTAILASSTGVTSTAANIEFVFPAGYSSVFRMPEGLTTLYFEGTESSKNAYLRKLNSDT
;
A
#
# COMPACT_ATOMS: atom_id res chain seq x y z
N MET A 1 -25.59 -0.18 -13.59
CA MET A 1 -24.33 0.03 -14.31
C MET A 1 -23.34 -0.86 -13.59
N ASP A 2 -23.04 -2.02 -14.17
CA ASP A 2 -22.22 -3.01 -13.49
C ASP A 2 -20.76 -2.56 -13.58
N ASN A 3 -20.14 -2.31 -12.42
CA ASN A 3 -18.74 -1.91 -12.35
C ASN A 3 -17.86 -3.15 -12.55
N TYR A 4 -17.26 -3.25 -13.73
CA TYR A 4 -16.23 -4.24 -14.04
C TYR A 4 -14.88 -3.53 -14.23
N SER A 5 -13.80 -4.20 -13.84
CA SER A 5 -12.43 -3.86 -14.28
C SER A 5 -12.04 -4.78 -15.43
N MET A 6 -10.93 -4.48 -16.11
CA MET A 6 -10.29 -5.39 -17.06
C MET A 6 -9.01 -5.95 -16.43
N ASP A 7 -8.72 -7.23 -16.67
CA ASP A 7 -7.41 -7.80 -16.34
C ASP A 7 -6.39 -7.54 -17.46
N ASN A 8 -5.11 -7.87 -17.21
CA ASN A 8 -4.02 -7.75 -18.18
C ASN A 8 -4.16 -8.64 -19.43
N MET A 9 -5.12 -9.56 -19.44
CA MET A 9 -5.44 -10.43 -20.58
C MET A 9 -6.71 -9.98 -21.31
N GLY A 10 -7.30 -8.84 -20.90
CA GLY A 10 -8.52 -8.28 -21.48
C GLY A 10 -9.81 -8.95 -21.00
N ASN A 11 -9.75 -9.76 -19.93
CA ASN A 11 -10.94 -10.35 -19.34
C ASN A 11 -11.64 -9.36 -18.42
N ARG A 12 -12.98 -9.37 -18.43
CA ARG A 12 -13.75 -8.62 -17.44
C ARG A 12 -13.64 -9.29 -16.09
N ILE A 13 -13.27 -8.54 -15.08
CA ILE A 13 -13.19 -8.98 -13.70
C ILE A 13 -14.09 -8.09 -12.84
N PRO A 14 -14.56 -8.57 -11.66
CA PRO A 14 -15.24 -7.71 -10.70
C PRO A 14 -14.38 -6.48 -10.41
N ALA A 15 -14.99 -5.30 -10.27
CA ALA A 15 -14.28 -4.10 -9.81
C ALA A 15 -13.91 -4.22 -8.31
N ASP A 16 -12.99 -5.13 -8.03
CA ASP A 16 -12.50 -5.50 -6.71
C ASP A 16 -10.97 -5.32 -6.67
N VAL A 17 -10.46 -4.86 -5.55
CA VAL A 17 -9.03 -4.73 -5.26
C VAL A 17 -8.31 -6.08 -5.36
N HIS A 18 -9.03 -7.18 -5.14
CA HIS A 18 -8.49 -8.52 -5.29
C HIS A 18 -8.29 -8.93 -6.75
N ALA A 19 -8.92 -8.22 -7.68
CA ALA A 19 -8.79 -8.40 -9.11
C ALA A 19 -7.68 -7.51 -9.73
N SER A 20 -6.93 -6.77 -8.92
CA SER A 20 -5.84 -5.91 -9.41
C SER A 20 -4.75 -6.69 -10.14
N ASP A 21 -4.33 -6.24 -11.33
CA ASP A 21 -3.19 -6.81 -12.05
C ASP A 21 -1.84 -6.31 -11.51
N PRO A 22 -1.04 -7.15 -10.85
CA PRO A 22 0.27 -6.73 -10.38
C PRO A 22 1.30 -6.71 -11.51
N VAL A 23 2.29 -5.80 -11.41
CA VAL A 23 3.51 -5.88 -12.20
C VAL A 23 4.33 -7.07 -11.70
N ALA A 24 4.72 -7.97 -12.60
CA ALA A 24 5.54 -9.14 -12.27
C ALA A 24 6.86 -8.74 -11.57
N GLY A 25 7.19 -9.42 -10.48
CA GLY A 25 8.43 -9.17 -9.71
C GLY A 25 8.43 -7.89 -8.87
N SER A 26 7.31 -7.16 -8.77
CA SER A 26 7.23 -5.90 -8.02
C SER A 26 6.95 -6.04 -6.52
N GLY A 27 6.95 -7.25 -5.99
CA GLY A 27 6.66 -7.54 -4.58
C GLY A 27 7.71 -6.94 -3.65
N ILE A 28 7.26 -6.24 -2.61
CA ILE A 28 8.08 -5.62 -1.58
C ILE A 28 7.51 -6.01 -0.22
N THR A 29 8.39 -6.46 0.68
CA THR A 29 8.02 -6.71 2.08
C THR A 29 8.37 -5.47 2.90
N LEU A 30 7.37 -4.86 3.51
CA LEU A 30 7.51 -3.79 4.48
C LEU A 30 7.48 -4.41 5.87
N ALA A 31 8.64 -4.48 6.53
CA ALA A 31 8.77 -5.01 7.87
C ALA A 31 8.97 -3.89 8.89
N THR A 32 8.15 -3.86 9.94
CA THR A 32 8.38 -3.03 11.13
C THR A 32 8.92 -3.92 12.26
N GLY A 33 9.85 -3.39 13.06
CA GLY A 33 10.43 -4.11 14.20
C GLY A 33 9.68 -3.82 15.48
N THR A 34 9.61 -2.53 15.83
CA THR A 34 8.95 -2.00 17.03
C THR A 34 7.78 -1.10 16.64
N ALA A 35 6.79 -0.98 17.53
CA ALA A 35 5.71 -0.01 17.37
C ALA A 35 6.28 1.42 17.33
N GLY A 36 5.79 2.24 16.40
CA GLY A 36 6.25 3.63 16.21
C GLY A 36 7.64 3.78 15.59
N ASP A 37 8.27 2.69 15.12
CA ASP A 37 9.50 2.79 14.35
C ASP A 37 9.20 3.47 12.99
N ASP A 38 9.81 4.64 12.77
CA ASP A 38 9.80 5.29 11.46
C ASP A 38 10.64 4.47 10.46
N LYS A 39 9.99 4.00 9.39
CA LYS A 39 10.62 3.27 8.28
C LYS A 39 10.33 3.97 6.97
N THR A 40 11.13 3.66 5.95
CA THR A 40 10.96 4.20 4.62
C THR A 40 11.02 3.12 3.55
N GLN A 41 10.28 3.33 2.47
CA GLN A 41 10.33 2.53 1.26
C GLN A 41 10.39 3.45 0.05
N THR A 42 11.35 3.21 -0.85
CA THR A 42 11.39 3.88 -2.14
C THR A 42 10.38 3.26 -3.10
N LEU A 43 9.51 4.11 -3.65
CA LEU A 43 8.48 3.80 -4.63
C LEU A 43 8.60 4.74 -5.84
N VAL A 44 7.86 4.43 -6.89
CA VAL A 44 7.70 5.30 -8.06
C VAL A 44 6.54 6.28 -7.82
N GLY A 45 6.80 7.58 -7.97
CA GLY A 45 5.76 8.61 -7.90
C GLY A 45 4.72 8.49 -9.01
N GLY A 46 3.46 8.82 -8.71
CA GLY A 46 2.31 8.68 -9.62
C GLY A 46 1.81 7.24 -9.80
N GLN A 47 2.56 6.25 -9.31
CA GLN A 47 2.24 4.84 -9.51
C GLN A 47 1.21 4.33 -8.51
N MET A 48 0.29 3.47 -8.97
CA MET A 48 -0.65 2.74 -8.10
C MET A 48 0.00 1.46 -7.54
N TYR A 49 -0.29 1.20 -6.27
CA TYR A 49 0.12 0.02 -5.54
C TYR A 49 -1.06 -0.55 -4.76
N VAL A 50 -0.98 -1.85 -4.47
CA VAL A 50 -1.80 -2.47 -3.44
C VAL A 50 -0.90 -2.93 -2.30
N ILE A 51 -1.34 -2.66 -1.07
CA ILE A 51 -0.67 -3.08 0.16
C ILE A 51 -1.59 -4.01 0.93
N THR A 52 -1.05 -5.13 1.41
CA THR A 52 -1.75 -6.09 2.25
C THR A 52 -1.05 -6.17 3.59
N LEU A 53 -1.68 -5.73 4.67
CA LEU A 53 -1.13 -5.83 6.01
C LEU A 53 -1.52 -7.17 6.66
N ILE A 54 -0.51 -7.96 7.02
CA ILE A 54 -0.68 -9.13 7.88
C ILE A 54 -0.36 -8.71 9.31
N GLY A 55 -1.40 -8.56 10.12
CA GLY A 55 -1.31 -8.08 11.50
C GLY A 55 -2.51 -8.47 12.36
N THR A 56 -2.48 -8.07 13.62
CA THR A 56 -3.60 -8.29 14.56
C THR A 56 -4.77 -7.39 14.20
N ALA A 57 -6.00 -7.89 14.32
CA ALA A 57 -7.20 -7.07 14.11
C ALA A 57 -7.17 -5.81 15.00
N GLY A 58 -7.57 -4.67 14.44
CA GLY A 58 -7.52 -3.37 15.12
C GLY A 58 -6.18 -2.64 15.04
N THR A 59 -5.18 -3.20 14.34
CA THR A 59 -3.90 -2.53 14.08
C THR A 59 -3.79 -2.01 12.66
N ALA A 60 -2.84 -1.11 12.42
CA ALA A 60 -2.59 -0.53 11.12
C ALA A 60 -1.11 -0.24 10.88
N ILE A 61 -0.77 -0.05 9.61
CA ILE A 61 0.38 0.75 9.21
C ILE A 61 -0.13 2.16 8.91
N LEU A 62 0.50 3.16 9.51
CA LEU A 62 0.30 4.57 9.21
C LEU A 62 1.39 4.98 8.23
N ALA A 63 1.04 5.72 7.18
CA ALA A 63 2.00 6.09 6.16
C ALA A 63 1.84 7.52 5.64
N SER A 64 2.93 8.05 5.11
CA SER A 64 3.05 9.42 4.60
C SER A 64 3.96 9.44 3.37
N SER A 65 3.71 10.36 2.46
CA SER A 65 4.64 10.67 1.36
C SER A 65 5.59 11.84 1.67
N THR A 66 5.31 12.59 2.74
CA THR A 66 5.97 13.88 3.02
C THR A 66 6.88 13.88 4.24
N GLY A 67 6.76 12.92 5.16
CA GLY A 67 7.67 12.81 6.30
C GLY A 67 7.32 11.73 7.31
N VAL A 68 8.00 11.76 8.45
CA VAL A 68 7.77 10.81 9.55
C VAL A 68 6.34 10.86 10.07
N THR A 69 5.80 9.69 10.40
CA THR A 69 4.38 9.47 10.70
C THR A 69 4.01 9.71 12.17
N SER A 70 5.02 9.84 13.04
CA SER A 70 4.88 10.14 14.47
C SER A 70 4.21 11.49 14.79
N THR A 71 3.96 12.32 13.77
CA THR A 71 3.10 13.51 13.86
C THR A 71 1.79 13.24 13.15
N ALA A 72 0.65 13.32 13.86
CA ALA A 72 -0.67 13.01 13.31
C ALA A 72 -1.03 13.78 12.03
N ALA A 73 -0.49 14.99 11.85
CA ALA A 73 -0.69 15.80 10.64
C ALA A 73 -0.03 15.23 9.38
N ASN A 74 0.93 14.30 9.52
CA ASN A 74 1.65 13.68 8.41
C ASN A 74 1.04 12.35 7.97
N ILE A 75 0.03 11.83 8.69
CA ILE A 75 -0.62 10.56 8.33
C ILE A 75 -1.55 10.81 7.14
N GLU A 76 -1.11 10.38 5.96
CA GLU A 76 -1.84 10.54 4.71
C GLU A 76 -2.59 9.25 4.34
N PHE A 77 -2.01 8.10 4.67
CA PHE A 77 -2.56 6.78 4.36
C PHE A 77 -2.62 5.91 5.61
N VAL A 78 -3.69 5.14 5.72
CA VAL A 78 -3.89 4.18 6.82
C VAL A 78 -4.22 2.82 6.21
N PHE A 79 -3.43 1.82 6.56
CA PHE A 79 -3.56 0.46 6.05
C PHE A 79 -3.93 -0.49 7.18
N PRO A 80 -5.23 -0.81 7.37
CA PRO A 80 -5.68 -1.66 8.47
C PRO A 80 -5.30 -3.12 8.24
N ALA A 81 -5.08 -3.84 9.34
CA ALA A 81 -4.71 -5.25 9.31
C ALA A 81 -5.85 -6.14 8.77
N GLY A 82 -5.48 -7.15 7.98
CA GLY A 82 -6.44 -8.11 7.41
C GLY A 82 -7.08 -7.67 6.09
N TYR A 83 -6.74 -6.48 5.61
CA TYR A 83 -7.27 -5.95 4.35
C TYR A 83 -6.16 -5.69 3.34
N SER A 84 -6.56 -5.67 2.07
CA SER A 84 -5.76 -5.10 0.99
C SER A 84 -6.28 -3.71 0.67
N SER A 85 -5.39 -2.73 0.59
CA SER A 85 -5.73 -1.34 0.30
C SER A 85 -4.97 -0.90 -0.96
N VAL A 86 -5.67 -0.22 -1.87
CA VAL A 86 -5.05 0.37 -3.05
C VAL A 86 -4.77 1.84 -2.76
N PHE A 87 -3.58 2.30 -3.10
CA PHE A 87 -3.24 3.72 -3.04
C PHE A 87 -2.35 4.11 -4.22
N ARG A 88 -2.31 5.41 -4.51
CA ARG A 88 -1.41 6.00 -5.50
C ARG A 88 -0.36 6.81 -4.77
N MET A 89 0.91 6.57 -5.06
CA MET A 89 1.98 7.44 -4.59
C MET A 89 1.83 8.81 -5.27
N PRO A 90 1.86 9.94 -4.55
CA PRO A 90 1.76 11.24 -5.18
C PRO A 90 2.83 11.48 -6.26
N GLU A 91 2.48 12.25 -7.28
CA GLU A 91 3.43 12.60 -8.34
C GLU A 91 4.61 13.42 -7.78
N GLY A 92 5.81 13.15 -8.29
CA GLY A 92 7.04 13.81 -7.83
C GLY A 92 7.59 13.33 -6.47
N LEU A 93 6.84 12.53 -5.70
CA LEU A 93 7.28 11.94 -4.45
C LEU A 93 7.62 10.46 -4.63
N THR A 94 8.72 10.01 -4.04
CA THR A 94 9.25 8.65 -4.23
C THR A 94 9.52 7.91 -2.92
N THR A 95 9.33 8.56 -1.77
CA THR A 95 9.57 7.95 -0.46
C THR A 95 8.26 7.79 0.27
N LEU A 96 7.88 6.54 0.56
CA LEU A 96 6.81 6.23 1.51
C LEU A 96 7.43 6.08 2.89
N TYR A 97 7.08 6.97 3.81
CA TYR A 97 7.35 6.83 5.24
C TYR A 97 6.23 6.00 5.86
N PHE A 98 6.58 5.10 6.78
CA PHE A 98 5.58 4.26 7.43
C PHE A 98 5.99 3.82 8.83
N GLU A 99 5.00 3.66 9.70
CA GLU A 99 5.15 3.11 11.05
C GLU A 99 4.04 2.08 11.34
N GLY A 100 4.35 1.09 12.17
CA GLY A 100 3.35 0.14 12.67
C GLY A 100 2.79 0.60 14.01
N THR A 101 1.48 0.43 14.22
CA THR A 101 0.85 0.74 15.52
C THR A 101 1.11 -0.31 16.60
N GLU A 102 1.78 -1.41 16.28
CA GLU A 102 2.23 -2.43 17.24
C GLU A 102 3.56 -3.07 16.81
N SER A 103 4.20 -3.81 17.72
CA SER A 103 5.47 -4.49 17.47
C SER A 103 5.31 -5.60 16.42
N SER A 104 6.26 -5.66 15.48
CA SER A 104 6.36 -6.66 14.40
C SER A 104 5.16 -6.76 13.45
N LYS A 105 5.24 -6.06 12.31
CA LYS A 105 4.28 -6.17 11.21
C LYS A 105 4.97 -6.39 9.89
N ASN A 106 4.41 -7.31 9.11
CA ASN A 106 4.75 -7.46 7.70
C ASN A 106 3.57 -6.97 6.87
N ALA A 107 3.81 -5.98 6.02
CA ALA A 107 2.93 -5.69 4.91
C ALA A 107 3.60 -6.07 3.60
N TYR A 108 2.79 -6.53 2.65
CA TYR A 108 3.23 -6.86 1.32
C TYR A 108 2.69 -5.82 0.36
N LEU A 109 3.59 -5.11 -0.28
CA LEU A 109 3.30 -4.10 -1.27
C LEU A 109 3.59 -4.66 -2.67
N ARG A 110 2.73 -4.38 -3.64
CA ARG A 110 2.99 -4.70 -5.06
C ARG A 110 2.51 -3.57 -5.96
N LYS A 111 3.27 -3.31 -7.01
CA LYS A 111 2.94 -2.32 -8.03
C LYS A 111 1.81 -2.86 -8.89
N LEU A 112 0.83 -2.02 -9.22
CA LEU A 112 -0.23 -2.36 -10.17
C LEU A 112 0.13 -1.87 -11.57
N ASN A 113 -0.36 -2.52 -12.61
CA ASN A 113 -0.25 -1.96 -13.95
C ASN A 113 -1.07 -0.66 -14.00
N SER A 114 -0.54 0.34 -14.69
CA SER A 114 -1.35 1.49 -15.07
C SER A 114 -2.24 1.02 -16.21
N ASP A 115 -3.57 1.08 -16.03
CA ASP A 115 -4.51 0.91 -17.13
C ASP A 115 -4.05 1.78 -18.32
N THR A 116 -3.71 1.14 -19.44
CA THR A 116 -3.51 1.81 -20.74
C THR A 116 -4.80 1.78 -21.52
#